data_AF-A0A435YEP3-F1
#
_entry.id   AF-A0A435YEP3-F1
#
_cell.length_a   1.000
_cell.length_b   1.000
_cell.length_c   1.000
_cell.angle_alpha   90.00
_cell.angle_beta   90.00
_cell.angle_gamma   90.00
#
_symmetry.space_group_name_H-M   'P 1'
#
loop_
_entity.id
_entity.type
_entity.pdbx_description
1 polymer ?
#
loop_
_entity_poly.entity_id
_entity_poly.type
_entity_poly.pdbx_seq_one_letter_code
_entity_poly.pdbx_strand_id
1 'polypeptide(L)'
;MLDRTAPFPCDVHKIAEQCGIKILKPALHGAMAGRGKVCFCPITLKRIGQAHGADHLRLVLRLIVESNGNAGALQMETIAAVSALVRSGVVEIRADLFDDVDLEQLRAWSQIVKPMFCSTAEAMATALLWRFASPDQIMPKLSAEEAAAEAKRVEIARKGRENAKRRRIKADAGMSSFSP
;
A
#
# COMPACT_ATOMS: atom_id res chain seq x y z
N MET A 1 21.53 11.74 -0.19
CA MET A 1 22.30 10.88 -1.12
C MET A 1 21.77 9.48 -0.96
N LEU A 2 20.96 8.98 -1.91
CA LEU A 2 20.36 7.64 -1.82
C LEU A 2 20.97 6.75 -2.91
N ASP A 3 21.29 5.54 -2.49
CA ASP A 3 22.00 4.48 -3.16
C ASP A 3 21.56 4.27 -4.62
N ARG A 4 22.52 4.28 -5.56
CA ARG A 4 22.29 4.38 -7.01
C ARG A 4 22.38 3.05 -7.76
N THR A 5 22.46 1.92 -7.06
CA THR A 5 22.47 0.59 -7.66
C THR A 5 21.15 -0.10 -7.40
N ALA A 6 20.14 0.25 -8.18
CA ALA A 6 18.92 -0.53 -8.21
C ALA A 6 19.23 -1.91 -8.82
N PRO A 7 18.82 -3.02 -8.20
CA PRO A 7 19.40 -4.35 -8.41
C PRO A 7 19.08 -5.00 -9.76
N PHE A 8 18.15 -4.44 -10.55
CA PHE A 8 17.72 -5.05 -11.81
C PHE A 8 17.93 -4.12 -13.02
N PRO A 9 18.75 -4.51 -14.02
CA PRO A 9 18.73 -3.86 -15.32
C PRO A 9 17.34 -4.07 -15.95
N CYS A 10 16.65 -2.98 -16.28
CA CYS A 10 15.27 -3.01 -16.76
C CYS A 10 15.10 -2.13 -18.00
N ASP A 11 14.81 -2.76 -19.14
CA ASP A 11 14.40 -2.08 -20.37
C ASP A 11 12.88 -1.92 -20.38
N VAL A 12 12.42 -0.77 -19.91
CA VAL A 12 11.00 -0.45 -19.80
C VAL A 12 10.30 -0.30 -21.15
N HIS A 13 11.03 0.05 -22.20
CA HIS A 13 10.46 0.21 -23.53
C HIS A 13 10.14 -1.16 -24.12
N LYS A 14 11.09 -2.09 -24.02
CA LYS A 14 10.87 -3.48 -24.43
C LYS A 14 9.73 -4.15 -23.65
N ILE A 15 9.65 -3.93 -22.34
CA ILE A 15 8.57 -4.49 -21.52
C ILE A 15 7.21 -3.87 -21.88
N ALA A 16 7.15 -2.55 -22.04
CA ALA A 16 5.92 -1.88 -22.46
C ALA A 16 5.45 -2.37 -23.83
N GLU A 17 6.36 -2.52 -24.80
CA GLU A 17 6.07 -3.06 -26.13
C GLU A 17 5.52 -4.49 -26.06
N GLN A 18 6.07 -5.36 -25.22
CA GLN A 18 5.53 -6.71 -24.97
C GLN A 18 4.10 -6.70 -24.45
N CYS A 19 3.70 -5.64 -23.73
CA CYS A 19 2.33 -5.44 -23.25
C CYS A 19 1.46 -4.65 -24.25
N GLY A 20 1.98 -4.33 -25.44
CA GLY A 20 1.29 -3.51 -26.46
C GLY A 20 1.15 -2.03 -26.07
N ILE A 21 1.94 -1.54 -25.12
CA ILE A 21 1.90 -0.17 -24.59
C ILE A 21 2.93 0.72 -25.30
N LYS A 22 2.49 1.89 -25.74
CA LYS A 22 3.38 2.94 -26.26
C LYS A 22 3.77 3.89 -25.14
N ILE A 23 5.07 4.04 -24.90
CA ILE A 23 5.60 5.06 -23.99
C ILE A 23 5.80 6.34 -24.79
N LEU A 24 5.11 7.42 -24.40
CA LEU A 24 5.23 8.74 -25.00
C LEU A 24 5.84 9.75 -24.04
N LYS A 25 6.28 10.89 -24.60
CA LYS A 25 6.82 12.00 -23.81
C LYS A 25 5.71 12.64 -22.95
N PRO A 26 5.98 13.03 -21.70
CA PRO A 26 4.99 13.69 -20.82
C PRO A 26 4.29 14.90 -21.44
N ALA A 27 4.99 15.68 -22.29
CA ALA A 27 4.42 16.84 -22.97
C ALA A 27 3.25 16.51 -23.92
N LEU A 28 3.13 15.25 -24.36
CA LEU A 28 2.05 14.78 -25.24
C LEU A 28 0.81 14.32 -24.47
N HIS A 29 0.83 14.38 -23.13
CA HIS A 29 -0.26 13.86 -22.30
C HIS A 29 -1.61 14.52 -22.62
N GLY A 30 -1.68 15.84 -22.78
CA GLY A 30 -2.94 16.54 -23.05
C GLY A 30 -3.62 16.09 -24.35
N ALA A 31 -2.85 16.01 -25.44
CA ALA A 31 -3.39 15.66 -26.77
C ALA A 31 -3.78 14.17 -26.92
N MET A 32 -3.31 13.33 -26.02
CA MET A 32 -3.43 11.87 -26.11
C MET A 32 -4.00 11.24 -24.82
N ALA A 33 -4.54 12.07 -23.92
CA ALA A 33 -5.14 11.63 -22.67
C ALA A 33 -6.32 10.69 -22.94
N GLY A 34 -6.44 9.62 -22.16
CA GLY A 34 -7.52 8.63 -22.30
C GLY A 34 -7.38 7.67 -23.48
N ARG A 35 -6.32 7.78 -24.31
CA ARG A 35 -6.05 6.73 -25.31
C ARG A 35 -5.54 5.47 -24.62
N GLY A 36 -6.23 4.36 -24.89
CA GLY A 36 -5.80 3.04 -24.41
C GLY A 36 -4.39 2.69 -24.86
N LYS A 37 -3.66 1.98 -24.00
CA LYS A 37 -2.31 1.45 -24.24
C LYS A 37 -1.26 2.54 -24.50
N VAL A 38 -1.40 3.71 -23.88
CA VAL A 38 -0.40 4.78 -23.91
C VAL A 38 -0.01 5.19 -22.49
N CYS A 39 1.28 5.13 -22.14
CA CYS A 39 1.82 5.64 -20.87
C CYS A 39 2.72 6.85 -21.13
N PHE A 40 2.57 7.86 -20.29
CA PHE A 40 3.39 9.09 -20.29
C PHE A 40 4.39 9.12 -19.12
N CYS A 41 4.60 7.96 -18.51
CA CYS A 41 5.16 7.76 -17.19
C CYS A 41 6.46 6.94 -17.18
N PRO A 42 7.45 7.17 -18.08
CA PRO A 42 8.63 6.31 -18.21
C PRO A 42 9.48 6.24 -16.94
N ILE A 43 9.54 7.33 -16.17
CA ILE A 43 10.30 7.37 -14.90
C ILE A 43 9.70 6.42 -13.88
N THR A 44 8.37 6.34 -13.78
CA THR A 44 7.67 5.44 -12.88
C THR A 44 7.90 3.99 -13.26
N LEU A 45 7.77 3.66 -14.55
CA LEU A 45 8.07 2.32 -15.06
C LEU A 45 9.50 1.92 -14.74
N LYS A 46 10.46 2.83 -14.95
CA LYS A 46 11.87 2.59 -14.68
C LYS A 46 12.11 2.34 -13.21
N ARG A 47 11.54 3.18 -12.33
CA ARG A 47 11.65 3.01 -10.88
C ARG A 47 11.10 1.66 -10.42
N ILE A 48 9.91 1.27 -10.88
CA ILE A 48 9.26 0.01 -10.49
C ILE A 48 10.05 -1.19 -11.02
N GLY A 49 10.39 -1.19 -12.31
CA GLY A 49 11.14 -2.29 -12.90
C GLY A 49 12.56 -2.45 -12.36
N GLN A 50 13.22 -1.34 -12.00
CA GLN A 50 14.52 -1.38 -11.34
C GLN A 50 14.44 -1.87 -9.87
N ALA A 51 13.33 -1.61 -9.19
CA ALA A 51 13.13 -2.04 -7.80
C ALA A 51 12.65 -3.49 -7.69
N HIS A 52 11.89 -4.00 -8.67
CA HIS A 52 11.14 -5.26 -8.55
C HIS A 52 11.35 -6.23 -9.72
N GLY A 53 12.12 -5.83 -10.74
CA GLY A 53 12.43 -6.66 -11.90
C GLY A 53 11.45 -6.50 -13.07
N ALA A 54 11.86 -7.06 -14.21
CA ALA A 54 11.13 -6.96 -15.47
C ALA A 54 9.80 -7.73 -15.45
N ASP A 55 9.79 -8.92 -14.85
CA ASP A 55 8.59 -9.78 -14.80
C ASP A 55 7.50 -9.17 -13.93
N HIS A 56 7.88 -8.55 -12.80
CA HIS A 56 6.96 -7.80 -11.95
C HIS A 56 6.32 -6.64 -12.72
N LEU A 57 7.14 -5.85 -13.42
CA LEU A 57 6.63 -4.74 -14.23
C LEU A 57 5.69 -5.24 -15.35
N ARG A 58 6.06 -6.35 -16.02
CA ARG A 58 5.23 -6.96 -17.07
C ARG A 58 3.87 -7.37 -16.51
N LEU A 59 3.84 -8.06 -15.36
CA LEU A 59 2.62 -8.49 -14.69
C LEU A 59 1.72 -7.29 -14.35
N VAL A 60 2.28 -6.26 -13.71
CA VAL A 60 1.54 -5.02 -13.37
C VAL A 60 0.91 -4.38 -14.60
N LEU A 61 1.68 -4.24 -15.69
CA LEU A 61 1.18 -3.63 -16.91
C LEU A 61 0.09 -4.47 -17.57
N ARG A 62 0.26 -5.81 -17.63
CA ARG A 62 -0.73 -6.73 -18.21
C ARG A 62 -2.05 -6.70 -17.43
N LEU A 63 -2.02 -6.73 -16.10
CA LEU A 63 -3.24 -6.64 -15.28
C LEU A 63 -4.06 -5.38 -15.59
N ILE A 64 -3.40 -4.25 -15.88
CA ILE A 64 -4.09 -3.00 -16.24
C ILE A 64 -4.63 -3.06 -17.68
N VAL A 65 -3.81 -3.45 -18.67
CA VAL A 65 -4.21 -3.30 -20.09
C VAL A 65 -5.04 -4.45 -20.64
N GLU A 66 -4.99 -5.61 -20.01
CA GLU A 66 -5.77 -6.79 -20.40
C GLU A 66 -7.13 -6.85 -19.69
N SER A 67 -7.35 -6.03 -18.64
CA SER A 67 -8.66 -5.94 -17.98
C SER A 67 -9.65 -5.05 -18.72
N ASN A 68 -10.93 -5.33 -18.52
CA ASN A 68 -12.02 -4.64 -19.21
C ASN A 68 -12.07 -3.13 -18.86
N GLY A 69 -11.97 -2.28 -19.88
CA GLY A 69 -12.10 -0.82 -19.73
C GLY A 69 -10.86 -0.09 -19.16
N ASN A 70 -9.85 -0.81 -18.67
CA ASN A 70 -8.72 -0.21 -17.96
C ASN A 70 -7.48 0.10 -18.81
N ALA A 71 -7.53 -0.17 -20.13
CA ALA A 71 -6.39 0.06 -21.02
C ALA A 71 -5.90 1.53 -21.04
N GLY A 72 -6.75 2.50 -20.69
CA GLY A 72 -6.40 3.91 -20.53
C GLY A 72 -5.79 4.28 -19.17
N ALA A 73 -5.94 3.42 -18.16
CA ALA A 73 -5.58 3.67 -16.76
C ALA A 73 -4.06 3.54 -16.48
N LEU A 74 -3.23 3.99 -17.42
CA LEU A 74 -1.77 3.93 -17.36
C LEU A 74 -1.15 5.20 -16.76
N GLN A 75 -1.79 5.74 -15.71
CA GLN A 75 -1.26 6.86 -14.94
C GLN A 75 -0.27 6.38 -13.87
N MET A 76 0.60 7.29 -13.41
CA MET A 76 1.65 6.97 -12.42
C MET A 76 1.06 6.34 -11.15
N GLU A 77 -0.05 6.88 -10.66
CA GLU A 77 -0.66 6.47 -9.39
C GLU A 77 -1.29 5.10 -9.51
N THR A 78 -1.97 4.81 -10.62
CA THR A 78 -2.56 3.50 -10.92
C THR A 78 -1.48 2.42 -11.00
N ILE A 79 -0.42 2.65 -11.79
CA ILE A 79 0.67 1.69 -11.97
C ILE A 79 1.38 1.42 -10.63
N ALA A 80 1.62 2.47 -9.83
CA ALA A 80 2.23 2.33 -8.51
C ALA A 80 1.32 1.56 -7.54
N ALA A 81 0.01 1.81 -7.56
CA ALA A 81 -0.96 1.13 -6.72
C ALA A 81 -1.07 -0.36 -7.04
N VAL A 82 -1.19 -0.71 -8.33
CA VAL A 82 -1.22 -2.12 -8.77
C VAL A 82 0.10 -2.82 -8.45
N SER A 83 1.24 -2.13 -8.62
CA SER A 83 2.53 -2.67 -8.19
C SER A 83 2.58 -2.95 -6.69
N ALA A 84 2.00 -2.09 -5.84
CA ALA A 84 1.93 -2.32 -4.41
C ALA A 84 1.00 -3.50 -4.06
N LEU A 85 -0.13 -3.63 -4.74
CA LEU A 85 -1.06 -4.75 -4.60
C LEU A 85 -0.37 -6.09 -4.90
N VAL A 86 0.28 -6.19 -6.07
CA VAL A 86 1.01 -7.41 -6.48
C VAL A 86 2.13 -7.74 -5.49
N ARG A 87 2.84 -6.74 -4.98
CA ARG A 87 3.90 -6.94 -3.99
C ARG A 87 3.43 -7.37 -2.62
N SER A 88 2.18 -7.08 -2.27
CA SER A 88 1.66 -7.40 -0.94
C SER A 88 1.67 -8.89 -0.65
N GLY A 89 1.53 -9.73 -1.69
CA GLY A 89 1.45 -11.19 -1.57
C GLY A 89 0.19 -11.70 -0.86
N VAL A 90 -0.76 -10.81 -0.52
CA VAL A 90 -2.00 -11.17 0.19
C VAL A 90 -3.21 -11.32 -0.73
N VAL A 91 -3.07 -10.98 -2.01
CA VAL A 91 -4.12 -11.10 -3.03
C VAL A 91 -3.71 -12.17 -4.04
N GLU A 92 -4.63 -13.07 -4.37
CA GLU A 92 -4.45 -14.02 -5.47
C GLU A 92 -4.50 -13.28 -6.81
N ILE A 93 -3.40 -13.28 -7.55
CA ILE A 93 -3.28 -12.56 -8.81
C ILE A 93 -3.81 -13.43 -9.96
N ARG A 94 -4.89 -12.97 -10.58
CA ARG A 94 -5.58 -13.57 -11.73
C ARG A 94 -5.73 -12.56 -12.86
N ALA A 95 -5.85 -13.03 -14.11
CA ALA A 95 -5.84 -12.15 -15.29
C ALA A 95 -7.03 -11.17 -15.33
N ASP A 96 -8.18 -11.59 -14.83
CA ASP A 96 -9.45 -10.87 -14.75
C ASP A 96 -9.62 -10.10 -13.44
N LEU A 97 -8.56 -9.95 -12.62
CA LEU A 97 -8.64 -9.34 -11.28
C LEU A 97 -9.29 -7.95 -11.28
N PHE A 98 -9.14 -7.18 -12.36
CA PHE A 98 -9.68 -5.82 -12.48
C PHE A 98 -10.85 -5.69 -13.46
N ASP A 99 -11.46 -6.79 -13.92
CA ASP A 99 -12.56 -6.72 -14.89
C ASP A 99 -13.82 -6.04 -14.33
N ASP A 100 -14.02 -6.11 -13.02
CA ASP A 100 -15.13 -5.47 -12.31
C ASP A 100 -14.71 -4.16 -11.58
N VAL A 101 -13.55 -3.60 -11.92
CA VAL A 101 -13.02 -2.39 -11.28
C VAL A 101 -12.60 -1.37 -12.32
N ASP A 102 -13.23 -0.19 -12.27
CA ASP A 102 -12.78 0.98 -13.02
C ASP A 102 -11.62 1.65 -12.27
N LEU A 103 -10.40 1.47 -12.77
CA LEU A 103 -9.18 2.01 -12.18
C LEU A 103 -9.08 3.54 -12.31
N GLU A 104 -9.69 4.15 -13.32
CA GLU A 104 -9.70 5.60 -13.48
C GLU A 104 -10.66 6.25 -12.48
N GLN A 105 -11.86 5.67 -12.32
CA GLN A 105 -12.79 6.10 -11.29
C GLN A 105 -12.21 5.92 -9.89
N LEU A 106 -11.54 4.79 -9.61
CA LEU A 106 -10.86 4.57 -8.35
C LEU A 106 -9.76 5.61 -8.09
N ARG A 107 -8.99 5.98 -9.12
CA ARG A 107 -7.98 7.03 -9.04
C ARG A 107 -8.62 8.38 -8.71
N ALA A 108 -9.69 8.76 -9.41
CA ALA A 108 -10.41 10.01 -9.18
C ALA A 108 -10.97 10.08 -7.75
N TRP A 109 -11.62 9.00 -7.28
CA TRP A 109 -12.09 8.88 -5.91
C TRP A 109 -10.95 9.02 -4.90
N SER A 110 -9.83 8.32 -5.14
CA SER A 110 -8.66 8.36 -4.25
C SER A 110 -8.03 9.75 -4.14
N GLN A 111 -8.08 10.57 -5.19
CA GLN A 111 -7.63 11.97 -5.12
C GLN A 111 -8.48 12.82 -4.17
N ILE A 112 -9.77 12.49 -4.04
CA ILE A 112 -10.72 13.21 -3.19
C ILE A 112 -10.62 12.74 -1.74
N VAL A 113 -10.53 11.43 -1.51
CA VAL A 113 -10.63 10.87 -0.15
C VAL A 113 -9.30 10.72 0.58
N LYS A 114 -8.16 10.82 -0.12
CA LYS A 114 -6.86 10.56 0.49
C LYS A 114 -6.61 11.50 1.68
N PRO A 115 -6.14 10.99 2.82
CA PRO A 115 -5.65 11.81 3.91
C PRO A 115 -4.53 12.77 3.48
N MET A 116 -4.33 13.86 4.22
CA MET A 116 -3.36 14.91 3.90
C MET A 116 -1.93 14.40 3.62
N PHE A 117 -1.49 13.35 4.34
CA PHE A 117 -0.15 12.76 4.23
C PHE A 117 -0.11 11.46 3.41
N CYS A 118 -1.17 11.16 2.67
CA CYS A 118 -1.28 9.97 1.84
C CYS A 118 -1.21 10.36 0.36
N SER A 119 -0.39 9.66 -0.41
CA SER A 119 -0.38 9.78 -1.86
C SER A 119 -1.61 9.09 -2.46
N THR A 120 -2.04 9.54 -3.64
CA THR A 120 -3.15 8.89 -4.35
C THR A 120 -2.86 7.41 -4.62
N ALA A 121 -1.61 7.06 -4.92
CA ALA A 121 -1.19 5.67 -5.14
C ALA A 121 -1.37 4.80 -3.88
N GLU A 122 -1.04 5.33 -2.69
CA GLU A 122 -1.23 4.62 -1.41
C GLU A 122 -2.70 4.45 -1.07
N ALA A 123 -3.52 5.49 -1.31
CA ALA A 123 -4.97 5.41 -1.13
C ALA A 123 -5.60 4.36 -2.06
N MET A 124 -5.22 4.36 -3.34
CA MET A 124 -5.64 3.34 -4.30
C MET A 124 -5.19 1.94 -3.88
N ALA A 125 -3.92 1.76 -3.53
CA ALA A 125 -3.39 0.46 -3.10
C ALA A 125 -4.15 -0.08 -1.89
N THR A 126 -4.44 0.79 -0.92
CA THR A 126 -5.24 0.44 0.26
C THR A 126 -6.64 0.00 -0.13
N ALA A 127 -7.33 0.76 -0.99
CA ALA A 127 -8.66 0.40 -1.45
C ALA A 127 -8.69 -0.94 -2.22
N LEU A 128 -7.69 -1.18 -3.08
CA LEU A 128 -7.54 -2.45 -3.81
C LEU A 128 -7.27 -3.62 -2.86
N LEU A 129 -6.41 -3.43 -1.84
CA LEU A 129 -6.15 -4.45 -0.83
C LEU A 129 -7.44 -4.80 -0.07
N TRP A 130 -8.19 -3.80 0.41
CA TRP A 130 -9.48 -4.03 1.06
C TRP A 130 -10.52 -4.68 0.16
N ARG A 131 -10.45 -4.44 -1.15
CA ARG A 131 -11.38 -5.03 -2.12
C ARG A 131 -11.10 -6.50 -2.38
N PHE A 132 -9.84 -6.91 -2.42
CA PHE A 132 -9.41 -8.22 -2.93
C PHE A 132 -8.77 -9.15 -1.89
N ALA A 133 -8.25 -8.64 -0.79
CA ALA A 133 -7.72 -9.46 0.29
C ALA A 133 -8.79 -9.73 1.35
N SER A 134 -8.73 -10.91 1.97
CA SER A 134 -9.57 -11.21 3.13
C SER A 134 -9.23 -10.26 4.29
N PRO A 135 -10.21 -9.77 5.07
CA PRO A 135 -9.94 -8.95 6.25
C PRO A 135 -8.93 -9.59 7.21
N ASP A 136 -8.95 -10.92 7.32
CA ASP A 136 -8.01 -11.67 8.19
C ASP A 136 -6.57 -11.69 7.65
N GLN A 137 -6.35 -11.45 6.35
CA GLN A 137 -5.02 -11.31 5.76
C GLN A 137 -4.49 -9.88 5.90
N ILE A 138 -5.37 -8.88 5.84
CA ILE A 138 -5.02 -7.46 6.00
C ILE A 138 -4.80 -7.13 7.48
N MET A 139 -5.66 -7.67 8.34
CA MET A 139 -5.65 -7.49 9.79
C MET A 139 -5.64 -8.86 10.46
N PRO A 140 -4.47 -9.53 10.54
CA PRO A 140 -4.38 -10.81 11.20
C PRO A 140 -4.84 -10.66 12.65
N LYS A 141 -5.85 -11.46 13.02
CA LYS A 141 -6.29 -11.56 14.42
C LYS A 141 -5.11 -12.10 15.23
N LEU A 142 -4.86 -11.50 16.39
CA LEU A 142 -3.92 -12.06 17.36
C LEU A 142 -4.30 -13.52 17.60
N SER A 143 -3.31 -14.41 17.63
CA SER A 143 -3.57 -15.79 18.03
C SER A 143 -4.16 -15.81 19.44
N ALA A 144 -4.93 -16.84 19.78
CA ALA A 144 -5.52 -16.96 21.12
C ALA A 144 -4.45 -16.89 22.23
N GLU A 145 -3.24 -17.38 21.93
CA GLU A 145 -2.09 -17.32 22.82
C GLU A 145 -1.53 -15.90 22.97
N GLU A 146 -1.37 -15.15 21.88
CA GLU A 146 -0.91 -13.76 21.91
C GLU A 146 -1.95 -12.82 22.55
N ALA A 147 -3.23 -13.05 22.29
CA ALA A 147 -4.32 -12.31 22.94
C ALA A 147 -4.34 -12.57 24.46
N ALA A 148 -4.12 -13.82 24.89
CA ALA A 148 -4.02 -14.16 26.31
C ALA A 148 -2.75 -13.58 26.96
N ALA A 149 -1.62 -13.55 26.24
CA ALA A 149 -0.39 -12.93 26.71
C ALA A 149 -0.54 -11.42 26.88
N GLU A 150 -1.19 -10.74 25.94
CA GLU A 150 -1.44 -9.30 26.02
C GLU A 150 -2.43 -8.96 27.14
N ALA A 151 -3.50 -9.75 27.31
CA ALA A 151 -4.42 -9.60 28.44
C ALA A 151 -3.71 -9.75 29.79
N LYS A 152 -2.77 -10.70 29.92
CA LYS A 152 -1.92 -10.86 31.11
C LYS A 152 -1.03 -9.64 31.35
N ARG A 153 -0.42 -9.07 30.30
CA ARG A 153 0.42 -7.85 30.40
C ARG A 153 -0.38 -6.65 30.88
N VAL A 154 -1.57 -6.44 30.31
CA VAL A 154 -2.48 -5.36 30.72
C VAL A 154 -2.89 -5.52 32.19
N GLU A 155 -3.21 -6.74 32.62
CA GLU A 155 -3.61 -7.02 34.01
C GLU A 155 -2.45 -6.83 35.01
N ILE A 156 -1.23 -7.23 34.64
CA ILE A 156 -0.03 -6.96 35.44
C ILE A 156 0.19 -5.45 35.56
N ALA A 157 0.08 -4.71 34.47
CA ALA A 157 0.22 -3.24 34.48
C ALA A 157 -0.86 -2.57 35.35
N ARG A 158 -2.10 -3.06 35.33
CA ARG A 158 -3.20 -2.58 36.19
C ARG A 158 -2.88 -2.79 37.66
N LYS A 159 -2.51 -4.02 38.06
CA LYS A 159 -2.12 -4.36 39.44
C LYS A 159 -0.91 -3.55 39.91
N GLY A 160 0.07 -3.30 39.02
CA GLY A 160 1.22 -2.44 39.29
C GLY A 160 0.82 -1.01 39.65
N ARG A 161 -0.11 -0.41 38.89
CA ARG A 161 -0.66 0.94 39.16
C ARG A 161 -1.40 1.01 40.50
N GLU A 162 -2.21 0.01 40.81
CA GLU A 162 -2.95 -0.05 42.08
C GLU A 162 -2.01 -0.19 43.29
N ASN A 163 -0.99 -1.05 43.19
CA ASN A 163 0.01 -1.21 44.24
C ASN A 163 0.85 0.05 44.43
N ALA A 164 1.23 0.75 43.35
CA ALA A 164 1.91 2.03 43.43
C ALA A 164 1.05 3.10 44.13
N LYS A 165 -0.25 3.16 43.81
CA LYS A 165 -1.21 4.07 44.48
C LYS A 165 -1.33 3.77 45.97
N ARG A 166 -1.43 2.49 46.36
CA ARG A 166 -1.48 2.06 47.77
C ARG A 166 -0.20 2.43 48.53
N ARG A 167 0.97 2.28 47.90
CA ARG A 167 2.26 2.67 48.49
C ARG A 167 2.34 4.18 48.75
N ARG A 168 1.84 5.01 47.83
CA ARG A 168 1.79 6.47 48.00
C ARG A 168 0.90 6.87 49.17
N ILE A 169 -0.33 6.35 49.23
CA ILE A 169 -1.26 6.63 50.34
C ILE A 169 -0.67 6.22 51.69
N LYS A 170 0.02 5.06 51.76
CA LYS A 170 0.65 4.60 53.00
C LYS A 170 1.86 5.47 53.40
N ALA A 171 2.62 5.99 52.44
CA ALA A 171 3.71 6.92 52.70
C ALA A 171 3.18 8.27 53.23
N ASP A 172 2.11 8.80 52.63
CA ASP A 172 1.48 10.06 53.06
C ASP A 172 0.87 9.94 54.47
N ALA A 173 0.24 8.80 54.79
CA ALA A 173 -0.31 8.53 56.12
C ALA A 173 0.76 8.27 57.20
N GLY A 174 1.95 7.78 56.82
CA GLY A 174 3.09 7.63 57.73
C GLY A 174 3.81 8.94 58.04
N MET A 175 3.71 9.94 57.15
CA MET A 175 4.22 11.29 57.38
C MET A 175 3.29 12.13 58.28
N SER A 176 2.00 11.81 58.36
CA SER A 176 1.05 12.51 59.25
C SER A 176 1.10 12.04 60.72
N SER A 177 1.81 10.95 61.03
CA SER A 177 2.02 10.46 62.42
C SER A 177 3.30 10.96 63.07
N PHE A 178 4.04 11.86 62.39
CA PHE A 178 5.26 12.49 62.89
C PHE A 178 5.12 14.02 62.80
N SER A 179 4.25 14.58 63.64
CA SER A 179 4.32 15.99 64.04
C SER A 179 4.32 16.03 65.57
N PRO A 180 5.27 16.75 66.20
CA PRO A 180 5.36 16.92 67.66
C PRO A 180 4.20 17.73 68.24
#